data_AF-A0A444JGL1-F1
#
_entry.id   AF-A0A444JGL1-F1
#
_cell.length_a   1.000
_cell.length_b   1.000
_cell.length_c   1.000
_cell.angle_alpha   90.00
_cell.angle_beta   90.00
_cell.angle_gamma   90.00
#
_symmetry.space_group_name_H-M   'P 1'
#
loop_
_entity.id
_entity.type
_entity.pdbx_description
1 polymer ?
#
loop_
_entity_poly.entity_id
_entity_poly.type
_entity_poly.pdbx_seq_one_letter_code
_entity_poly.pdbx_strand_id
1 'polypeptide(L)'
;MVIPSDNILEPKEKSVKLDLSFSHPFEGIGMDLVKPKAFFMVAGDQKTDLLPALKEAKVMDHAAWTTEVPVKRPGVYTFVMEPTPYWEPAEDVSIIHYTKTLIAAFGDDQGWDEPVGIATEIVPLTRPFGNYAGNSFSGQVLLGGKPVPGAEVEVELYNKDKKLSAPSDYHVTQVVKADENGVFTFACPKAGWWGFAALNEADYTIKDPEGNEKGVELGAVLWTYLDAYK
;
A
#
# COMPACT_ATOMS: atom_id res chain seq x y z
N MET A 1 1.00 0.53 5.58
CA MET A 1 2.15 0.87 4.70
C MET A 1 3.07 -0.33 4.53
N VAL A 2 3.55 -0.57 3.31
CA VAL A 2 4.60 -1.57 2.99
C VAL A 2 5.63 -0.86 2.13
N ILE A 3 6.73 -0.38 2.71
CA ILE A 3 7.69 0.49 2.00
C ILE A 3 9.00 -0.27 1.77
N PRO A 4 9.38 -0.56 0.51
CA PRO A 4 10.69 -1.12 0.21
C PRO A 4 11.77 -0.03 0.28
N SER A 5 13.01 -0.45 0.49
CA SER A 5 14.19 0.44 0.43
C SER A 5 14.33 1.07 -0.96
N ASP A 6 13.99 0.32 -2.00
CA ASP A 6 14.04 0.73 -3.40
C ASP A 6 12.85 0.13 -4.18
N ASN A 7 12.37 0.84 -5.19
CA ASN A 7 11.29 0.39 -6.10
C ASN A 7 11.81 -0.29 -7.38
N ILE A 8 13.11 -0.15 -7.66
CA ILE A 8 13.79 -0.79 -8.80
C ILE A 8 15.13 -1.33 -8.29
N LEU A 9 15.38 -2.62 -8.46
CA LEU A 9 16.63 -3.27 -8.08
C LEU A 9 17.52 -3.52 -9.29
N GLU A 10 18.74 -3.04 -9.22
CA GLU A 10 19.79 -3.31 -10.20
C GLU A 10 20.50 -4.64 -9.90
N PRO A 11 21.13 -5.34 -10.87
CA PRO A 11 21.77 -6.65 -10.64
C PRO A 11 22.82 -6.73 -9.52
N LYS A 12 23.36 -5.58 -9.10
CA LYS A 12 24.30 -5.45 -7.96
C LYS A 12 23.59 -5.57 -6.59
N GLU A 13 22.30 -5.22 -6.53
CA GLU A 13 21.44 -5.29 -5.35
C GLU A 13 20.72 -6.63 -5.34
N LYS A 14 21.00 -7.47 -4.35
CA LYS A 14 20.46 -8.84 -4.29
C LYS A 14 19.36 -9.03 -3.26
N SER A 15 18.99 -7.96 -2.58
CA SER A 15 17.94 -7.96 -1.57
C SER A 15 17.26 -6.61 -1.53
N VAL A 16 16.02 -6.61 -1.07
CA VAL A 16 15.24 -5.41 -0.74
C VAL A 16 14.86 -5.47 0.72
N LYS A 17 15.08 -4.38 1.44
CA LYS A 17 14.56 -4.23 2.81
C LYS A 17 13.13 -3.70 2.72
N LEU A 18 12.21 -4.24 3.50
CA LEU A 18 10.83 -3.77 3.59
C LEU A 18 10.52 -3.36 5.02
N ASP A 19 9.92 -2.18 5.17
CA ASP A 19 9.36 -1.71 6.44
C ASP A 19 7.82 -1.69 6.35
N LEU A 20 7.17 -2.32 7.32
CA LEU A 20 5.72 -2.44 7.44
C LEU A 20 5.27 -1.64 8.67
N SER A 21 4.31 -0.74 8.47
CA SER A 21 3.79 0.15 9.52
C SER A 21 2.35 0.54 9.26
N PHE A 22 1.65 0.98 10.31
CA PHE A 22 0.34 1.62 10.20
C PHE A 22 0.51 3.09 10.61
N SER A 23 0.16 4.03 9.73
CA SER A 23 0.54 5.43 9.90
C SER A 23 -0.28 6.36 9.01
N HIS A 24 -0.46 7.60 9.44
CA HIS A 24 -0.80 8.74 8.59
C HIS A 24 0.48 9.28 7.95
N PRO A 25 0.74 9.01 6.66
CA PRO A 25 2.06 9.15 6.06
C PRO A 25 2.48 10.60 5.83
N PHE A 26 1.57 11.52 5.55
CA PHE A 26 1.93 12.93 5.38
C PHE A 26 2.21 13.64 6.72
N GLU A 27 1.41 13.35 7.74
CA GLU A 27 1.57 13.93 9.08
C GLU A 27 2.70 13.24 9.87
N GLY A 28 3.04 12.02 9.49
CA GLY A 28 4.05 11.21 10.16
C GLY A 28 3.63 10.81 11.57
N ILE A 29 2.34 10.50 11.72
CA ILE A 29 1.73 9.93 12.92
C ILE A 29 1.68 8.42 12.73
N GLY A 30 2.30 7.68 13.67
CA GLY A 30 2.29 6.21 13.65
C GLY A 30 1.18 5.64 14.53
N MET A 31 0.86 4.39 14.27
CA MET A 31 0.01 3.53 15.09
C MET A 31 0.71 2.18 15.24
N ASP A 32 0.44 1.47 16.34
CA ASP A 32 1.07 0.17 16.58
C ASP A 32 0.53 -0.87 15.60
N LEU A 33 1.41 -1.37 14.72
CA LEU A 33 1.11 -2.49 13.85
C LEU A 33 1.40 -3.80 14.60
N VAL A 34 0.35 -4.38 15.16
CA VAL A 34 0.41 -5.77 15.64
C VAL A 34 0.82 -6.72 14.51
N LYS A 35 1.33 -7.90 14.86
CA LYS A 35 1.80 -8.86 13.84
C LYS A 35 0.71 -9.10 12.78
N PRO A 36 1.03 -8.93 11.48
CA PRO A 36 0.05 -9.13 10.40
C PRO A 36 -0.51 -10.57 10.40
N LYS A 37 -1.72 -10.74 9.88
CA LYS A 37 -2.30 -12.07 9.64
C LYS A 37 -1.57 -12.80 8.53
N ALA A 38 -1.22 -12.05 7.48
CA ALA A 38 -0.42 -12.56 6.38
C ALA A 38 0.54 -11.49 5.88
N PHE A 39 1.73 -11.93 5.47
CA PHE A 39 2.65 -11.12 4.70
C PHE A 39 3.35 -12.02 3.70
N PHE A 40 3.21 -11.74 2.41
CA PHE A 40 3.71 -12.60 1.35
C PHE A 40 4.19 -11.80 0.14
N MET A 41 4.93 -12.47 -0.72
CA MET A 41 5.42 -11.96 -1.99
C MET A 41 4.90 -12.80 -3.14
N VAL A 42 4.49 -12.14 -4.22
CA VAL A 42 4.12 -12.76 -5.49
C VAL A 42 5.13 -12.35 -6.56
N ALA A 43 5.63 -13.33 -7.32
CA ALA A 43 6.49 -13.11 -8.48
C ALA A 43 6.17 -14.16 -9.55
N GLY A 44 5.58 -13.73 -10.66
CA GLY A 44 4.90 -14.64 -11.59
C GLY A 44 3.87 -15.50 -10.85
N ASP A 45 3.85 -16.80 -11.13
CA ASP A 45 2.94 -17.76 -10.48
C ASP A 45 3.35 -18.16 -9.05
N GLN A 46 4.50 -17.68 -8.55
CA GLN A 46 5.02 -18.08 -7.25
C GLN A 46 4.56 -17.14 -6.15
N LYS A 47 3.80 -17.67 -5.19
CA LYS A 47 3.50 -17.02 -3.91
C LYS A 47 4.42 -17.56 -2.80
N THR A 48 5.11 -16.66 -2.11
CA THR A 48 6.06 -16.99 -1.04
C THR A 48 5.62 -16.33 0.26
N ASP A 49 5.42 -17.13 1.31
CA ASP A 49 5.14 -16.61 2.65
C ASP A 49 6.38 -15.93 3.25
N LEU A 50 6.21 -14.69 3.71
CA LEU A 50 7.23 -13.86 4.32
C LEU A 50 6.93 -13.56 5.81
N LEU A 51 5.76 -13.97 6.32
CA LEU A 51 5.35 -13.72 7.70
C LEU A 51 6.37 -14.24 8.75
N PRO A 52 7.00 -15.43 8.56
CA PRO A 52 8.02 -15.92 9.49
C PRO A 52 9.31 -15.09 9.49
N ALA A 53 9.57 -14.31 8.43
CA ALA A 53 10.78 -13.52 8.26
C ALA A 53 10.66 -12.10 8.83
N LEU A 54 9.48 -11.72 9.34
CA LEU A 54 9.28 -10.43 9.99
C LEU A 54 10.04 -10.35 11.32
N LYS A 55 10.73 -9.22 11.51
CA LYS A 55 11.41 -8.84 12.74
C LYS A 55 10.75 -7.59 13.29
N GLU A 56 10.67 -7.48 14.61
CA GLU A 56 10.17 -6.28 15.27
C GLU A 56 11.03 -5.06 14.89
N ALA A 57 10.37 -3.94 14.68
CA ALA A 57 10.98 -2.66 14.34
C ALA A 57 10.16 -1.51 14.95
N LYS A 58 10.63 -0.28 14.73
CA LYS A 58 9.86 0.93 15.00
C LYS A 58 9.83 1.83 13.78
N VAL A 59 8.66 2.38 13.48
CA VAL A 59 8.44 3.41 12.46
C VAL A 59 7.59 4.48 13.12
N MET A 60 8.03 5.75 13.02
CA MET A 60 7.36 6.88 13.71
C MET A 60 7.16 6.62 15.21
N ASP A 61 8.13 6.00 15.88
CA ASP A 61 8.11 5.61 17.30
C ASP A 61 7.09 4.53 17.72
N HIS A 62 6.32 3.99 16.77
CA HIS A 62 5.32 2.94 16.98
C HIS A 62 5.80 1.54 16.59
N ALA A 63 5.17 0.51 17.16
CA ALA A 63 5.46 -0.88 16.84
C ALA A 63 5.26 -1.15 15.35
N ALA A 64 6.27 -1.74 14.72
CA ALA A 64 6.32 -1.98 13.29
C ALA A 64 7.06 -3.28 13.00
N TRP A 65 7.12 -3.67 11.73
CA TRP A 65 7.85 -4.86 11.29
C TRP A 65 8.81 -4.53 10.18
N THR A 66 9.90 -5.28 10.11
CA THR A 66 10.88 -5.17 9.03
C THR A 66 11.31 -6.54 8.55
N THR A 67 11.68 -6.64 7.28
CA THR A 67 12.30 -7.84 6.74
C THR A 67 13.26 -7.50 5.61
N GLU A 68 14.13 -8.44 5.27
CA GLU A 68 15.01 -8.36 4.11
C GLU A 68 14.73 -9.56 3.21
N VAL A 69 14.33 -9.28 1.97
CA VAL A 69 13.90 -10.31 1.02
C VAL A 69 14.97 -10.45 -0.07
N PRO A 70 15.57 -11.64 -0.26
CA PRO A 70 16.51 -11.86 -1.34
C PRO A 70 15.79 -11.95 -2.69
N VAL A 71 16.27 -11.18 -3.66
CA VAL A 71 15.77 -11.16 -5.04
C VAL A 71 16.79 -11.85 -5.94
N LYS A 72 16.35 -12.94 -6.58
CA LYS A 72 17.27 -13.90 -7.24
C LYS A 72 17.16 -13.93 -8.76
N ARG A 73 16.06 -13.42 -9.32
CA ARG A 73 15.75 -13.50 -10.74
C ARG A 73 15.17 -12.17 -11.20
N PRO A 74 15.29 -11.85 -12.51
CA PRO A 74 14.52 -10.76 -13.08
C PRO A 74 13.02 -11.00 -12.87
N GLY A 75 12.29 -9.91 -12.64
CA GLY A 75 10.83 -9.93 -12.61
C GLY A 75 10.25 -8.80 -11.77
N VAL A 76 8.92 -8.77 -11.74
CA VAL A 76 8.14 -7.92 -10.83
C VAL A 76 7.85 -8.70 -9.55
N TYR A 77 8.07 -8.05 -8.41
CA TYR A 77 7.83 -8.61 -7.09
C TYR A 77 6.79 -7.77 -6.35
N THR A 78 5.64 -8.37 -6.09
CA THR A 78 4.52 -7.74 -5.37
C THR A 78 4.51 -8.19 -3.93
N PHE A 79 4.74 -7.27 -3.00
CA PHE A 79 4.64 -7.51 -1.57
C PHE A 79 3.27 -7.14 -1.06
N VAL A 80 2.64 -8.03 -0.30
CA VAL A 80 1.28 -7.87 0.18
C VAL A 80 1.20 -8.14 1.68
N MET A 81 0.59 -7.21 2.41
CA MET A 81 0.30 -7.33 3.83
C MET A 81 -1.22 -7.35 4.05
N GLU A 82 -1.69 -8.37 4.76
CA GLU A 82 -3.01 -8.37 5.40
C GLU A 82 -2.82 -8.13 6.91
N PRO A 83 -3.25 -6.98 7.45
CA PRO A 83 -3.10 -6.69 8.86
C PRO A 83 -4.04 -7.56 9.71
N THR A 84 -3.74 -7.68 10.99
CA THR A 84 -4.78 -8.02 11.97
C THR A 84 -5.73 -6.81 12.05
N PRO A 85 -7.07 -7.01 12.07
CA PRO A 85 -8.03 -5.92 12.16
C PRO A 85 -7.68 -4.96 13.30
N TYR A 86 -7.70 -3.67 12.99
CA TYR A 86 -7.48 -2.61 13.96
C TYR A 86 -8.84 -2.04 14.36
N TRP A 87 -9.15 -2.01 15.65
CA TRP A 87 -10.32 -1.30 16.14
C TRP A 87 -9.99 0.19 16.19
N GLU A 88 -10.71 1.02 15.42
CA GLU A 88 -10.57 2.49 15.44
C GLU A 88 -11.72 3.08 16.28
N PRO A 89 -11.48 3.43 17.55
CA PRO A 89 -12.54 3.90 18.44
C PRO A 89 -13.16 5.22 17.99
N ALA A 90 -12.42 6.06 17.26
CA ALA A 90 -12.93 7.35 16.79
C ALA A 90 -13.97 7.18 15.67
N GLU A 91 -13.87 6.10 14.89
CA GLU A 91 -14.71 5.83 13.73
C GLU A 91 -15.74 4.71 13.97
N ASP A 92 -15.68 4.05 15.13
CA ASP A 92 -16.59 2.97 15.53
C ASP A 92 -16.60 1.79 14.54
N VAL A 93 -15.44 1.52 13.92
CA VAL A 93 -15.26 0.52 12.85
C VAL A 93 -13.98 -0.30 13.07
N SER A 94 -13.97 -1.53 12.54
CA SER A 94 -12.71 -2.29 12.40
C SER A 94 -12.07 -2.02 11.03
N ILE A 95 -10.80 -1.66 11.02
CA ILE A 95 -10.05 -1.33 9.81
C ILE A 95 -9.18 -2.53 9.37
N ILE A 96 -9.29 -2.90 8.10
CA ILE A 96 -8.43 -3.88 7.43
C ILE A 96 -7.91 -3.29 6.11
N HIS A 97 -6.72 -2.70 6.15
CA HIS A 97 -6.07 -2.14 4.97
C HIS A 97 -5.12 -3.15 4.32
N TYR A 98 -5.61 -3.83 3.28
CA TYR A 98 -4.83 -4.70 2.41
C TYR A 98 -3.82 -3.87 1.64
N THR A 99 -2.55 -3.93 2.05
CA THR A 99 -1.51 -3.05 1.51
C THR A 99 -0.61 -3.80 0.54
N LYS A 100 -0.41 -3.22 -0.65
CA LYS A 100 0.48 -3.72 -1.69
C LYS A 100 1.56 -2.71 -2.07
N THR A 101 2.72 -3.23 -2.47
CA THR A 101 3.76 -2.48 -3.17
C THR A 101 4.45 -3.39 -4.17
N LEU A 102 4.79 -2.86 -5.33
CA LEU A 102 5.47 -3.59 -6.40
C LEU A 102 6.87 -3.01 -6.62
N ILE A 103 7.84 -3.88 -6.87
CA ILE A 103 9.18 -3.49 -7.32
C ILE A 103 9.52 -4.21 -8.62
N ALA A 104 10.35 -3.58 -9.44
CA ALA A 104 11.00 -4.25 -10.58
C ALA A 104 12.40 -4.70 -10.19
N ALA A 105 12.83 -5.85 -10.69
CA ALA A 105 14.19 -6.33 -10.50
C ALA A 105 14.83 -6.75 -11.82
N PHE A 106 16.08 -6.32 -11.99
CA PHE A 106 17.00 -6.79 -13.03
C PHE A 106 16.46 -6.65 -14.46
N GLY A 107 15.62 -5.64 -14.69
CA GLY A 107 15.20 -5.19 -16.03
C GLY A 107 13.97 -5.89 -16.62
N ASP A 108 13.30 -6.77 -15.88
CA ASP A 108 12.04 -7.39 -16.32
C ASP A 108 10.84 -6.73 -15.63
N ASP A 109 9.81 -6.41 -16.42
CA ASP A 109 8.60 -5.69 -16.02
C ASP A 109 7.31 -6.40 -16.49
N GLN A 110 7.29 -7.73 -16.55
CA GLN A 110 6.05 -8.47 -16.84
C GLN A 110 5.18 -8.68 -15.59
N GLY A 111 3.86 -8.54 -15.75
CA GLY A 111 2.85 -8.93 -14.74
C GLY A 111 2.59 -7.90 -13.64
N TRP A 112 3.02 -6.64 -13.78
CA TRP A 112 2.70 -5.59 -12.80
C TRP A 112 1.24 -5.14 -12.83
N ASP A 113 0.53 -5.41 -13.93
CA ASP A 113 -0.86 -5.07 -14.22
C ASP A 113 -1.84 -6.22 -13.91
N GLU A 114 -1.36 -7.30 -13.30
CA GLU A 114 -2.20 -8.45 -12.94
C GLU A 114 -2.72 -8.34 -11.50
N PRO A 115 -3.97 -8.74 -11.23
CA PRO A 115 -4.50 -8.80 -9.86
C PRO A 115 -3.81 -9.91 -9.05
N VAL A 116 -3.64 -9.67 -7.75
CA VAL A 116 -3.10 -10.68 -6.83
C VAL A 116 -4.19 -11.64 -6.35
N GLY A 117 -5.46 -11.21 -6.35
CA GLY A 117 -6.60 -11.97 -5.87
C GLY A 117 -6.79 -11.88 -4.35
N ILE A 118 -6.58 -10.70 -3.77
CA ILE A 118 -6.89 -10.42 -2.35
C ILE A 118 -8.28 -9.78 -2.19
N ALA A 119 -8.77 -9.66 -0.95
CA ALA A 119 -10.15 -9.25 -0.68
C ALA A 119 -10.54 -7.92 -1.34
N THR A 120 -9.65 -6.94 -1.30
CA THR A 120 -9.74 -5.70 -2.06
C THR A 120 -8.34 -5.25 -2.48
N GLU A 121 -8.19 -4.73 -3.70
CA GLU A 121 -6.90 -4.29 -4.21
C GLU A 121 -7.01 -3.22 -5.30
N ILE A 122 -5.94 -2.42 -5.45
CA ILE A 122 -5.73 -1.56 -6.61
C ILE A 122 -4.82 -2.31 -7.60
N VAL A 123 -5.29 -2.51 -8.82
CA VAL A 123 -4.48 -3.01 -9.94
C VAL A 123 -3.91 -1.80 -10.69
N PRO A 124 -2.58 -1.66 -10.83
CA PRO A 124 -2.01 -0.53 -11.55
C PRO A 124 -2.38 -0.57 -13.03
N LEU A 125 -2.73 0.59 -13.60
CA LEU A 125 -2.83 0.81 -15.05
C LEU A 125 -1.68 1.68 -15.58
N THR A 126 -1.05 2.46 -14.70
CA THR A 126 0.30 3.00 -14.90
C THR A 126 1.29 2.06 -14.23
N ARG A 127 2.37 1.71 -14.92
CA ARG A 127 3.46 0.90 -14.35
C ARG A 127 3.89 1.46 -12.98
N PRO A 128 3.90 0.68 -11.88
CA PRO A 128 4.01 1.23 -10.51
C PRO A 128 5.45 1.60 -10.10
N PHE A 129 6.41 1.54 -11.04
CA PHE A 129 7.81 1.88 -10.86
C PHE A 129 8.37 2.60 -12.10
N GLY A 130 9.44 3.38 -11.90
CA GLY A 130 10.06 4.17 -12.96
C GLY A 130 9.22 5.35 -13.43
N ASN A 131 8.42 5.93 -12.53
CA ASN A 131 7.61 7.12 -12.78
C ASN A 131 8.36 8.36 -12.31
N TYR A 132 8.23 9.48 -13.00
CA TYR A 132 8.80 10.75 -12.55
C TYR A 132 7.75 11.58 -11.80
N ALA A 133 8.21 12.40 -10.85
CA ALA A 133 7.40 13.45 -10.25
C ALA A 133 6.74 14.31 -11.34
N GLY A 134 5.44 14.53 -11.21
CA GLY A 134 4.59 15.18 -12.21
C GLY A 134 3.83 14.22 -13.12
N ASN A 135 4.20 12.93 -13.17
CA ASN A 135 3.43 11.93 -13.90
C ASN A 135 2.06 11.67 -13.24
N SER A 136 1.13 11.18 -14.04
CA SER A 136 -0.13 10.62 -13.56
C SER A 136 -0.01 9.12 -13.31
N PHE A 137 -0.47 8.71 -12.13
CA PHE A 137 -0.71 7.31 -11.81
C PHE A 137 -2.19 7.00 -12.03
N SER A 138 -2.48 5.88 -12.68
CA SER A 138 -3.83 5.34 -12.82
C SER A 138 -3.89 3.92 -12.27
N GLY A 139 -5.00 3.56 -11.66
CA GLY A 139 -5.27 2.23 -11.14
C GLY A 139 -6.75 1.88 -11.18
N GLN A 140 -7.05 0.58 -11.12
CA GLN A 140 -8.40 0.05 -11.03
C GLN A 140 -8.63 -0.53 -9.63
N VAL A 141 -9.67 -0.07 -8.95
CA VAL A 141 -10.10 -0.57 -7.64
C VAL A 141 -10.93 -1.83 -7.83
N LEU A 142 -10.55 -2.90 -7.13
CA LEU A 142 -11.26 -4.17 -7.10
C LEU A 142 -11.71 -4.50 -5.67
N LEU A 143 -12.93 -5.03 -5.55
CA LEU A 143 -13.48 -5.65 -4.34
C LEU A 143 -13.99 -7.04 -4.71
N GLY A 144 -13.47 -8.09 -4.07
CA GLY A 144 -13.79 -9.47 -4.43
C GLY A 144 -13.49 -9.80 -5.89
N GLY A 145 -12.45 -9.18 -6.47
CA GLY A 145 -12.06 -9.33 -7.87
C GLY A 145 -12.96 -8.60 -8.88
N LYS A 146 -13.91 -7.77 -8.43
CA LYS A 146 -14.80 -6.99 -9.30
C LYS A 146 -14.47 -5.50 -9.21
N PRO A 147 -14.56 -4.74 -10.33
CA PRO A 147 -14.43 -3.30 -10.29
C PRO A 147 -15.37 -2.63 -9.29
N VAL A 148 -14.93 -1.53 -8.68
CA VAL A 148 -15.73 -0.72 -7.75
C VAL A 148 -16.06 0.65 -8.39
N PRO A 149 -17.22 0.80 -9.05
CA PRO A 149 -17.66 2.07 -9.62
C PRO A 149 -17.72 3.19 -8.58
N GLY A 150 -17.20 4.37 -8.91
CA GLY A 150 -17.32 5.54 -8.04
C GLY A 150 -16.52 5.47 -6.74
N ALA A 151 -15.62 4.49 -6.59
CA ALA A 151 -14.77 4.35 -5.41
C ALA A 151 -14.05 5.66 -5.08
N GLU A 152 -14.10 6.06 -3.81
CA GLU A 152 -13.29 7.18 -3.31
C GLU A 152 -11.89 6.64 -2.99
N VAL A 153 -10.88 7.28 -3.56
CA VAL A 153 -9.48 6.93 -3.38
C VAL A 153 -8.78 8.09 -2.70
N GLU A 154 -8.36 7.85 -1.47
CA GLU A 154 -7.53 8.75 -0.70
C GLU A 154 -6.08 8.67 -1.17
N VAL A 155 -5.43 9.82 -1.28
CA VAL A 155 -4.09 9.94 -1.85
C VAL A 155 -3.22 10.80 -0.95
N GLU A 156 -2.09 10.23 -0.52
CA GLU A 156 -1.11 10.90 0.32
C GLU A 156 0.33 10.69 -0.14
N LEU A 157 1.14 11.74 0.05
CA LEU A 157 2.59 11.66 -0.06
C LEU A 157 3.18 11.27 1.30
N TYR A 158 4.09 10.29 1.33
CA TYR A 158 4.87 10.00 2.52
C TYR A 158 5.91 11.09 2.78
N ASN A 159 5.60 11.98 3.71
CA ASN A 159 6.46 13.07 4.18
C ASN A 159 7.53 12.55 5.16
N LYS A 160 8.35 11.58 4.70
CA LYS A 160 9.29 10.82 5.53
C LYS A 160 10.23 11.68 6.38
N ASP A 161 10.69 12.80 5.82
CA ASP A 161 11.62 13.73 6.49
C ASP A 161 10.90 14.79 7.35
N LYS A 162 9.56 14.82 7.37
CA LYS A 162 8.74 15.83 8.05
C LYS A 162 9.11 17.27 7.67
N LYS A 163 9.48 17.49 6.41
CA LYS A 163 9.93 18.80 5.87
C LYS A 163 8.82 19.56 5.15
N LEU A 164 7.68 18.91 4.91
CA LEU A 164 6.53 19.51 4.23
C LEU A 164 5.45 19.86 5.26
N SER A 165 4.73 20.94 4.98
CA SER A 165 3.51 21.31 5.68
C SER A 165 2.37 21.47 4.66
N ALA A 166 1.17 21.04 5.06
CA ALA A 166 -0.03 21.20 4.27
C ALA A 166 -0.72 22.54 4.59
N PRO A 167 -1.27 23.26 3.62
CA PRO A 167 -2.08 24.46 3.88
C PRO A 167 -3.38 24.18 4.64
N SER A 168 -3.91 22.96 4.55
CA SER A 168 -5.11 22.47 5.25
C SER A 168 -5.15 20.95 5.22
N ASP A 169 -6.04 20.34 6.00
CA ASP A 169 -6.22 18.87 6.04
C ASP A 169 -6.60 18.30 4.65
N TYR A 170 -7.37 19.05 3.84
CA TYR A 170 -7.64 18.69 2.43
C TYR A 170 -6.40 18.56 1.53
N HIS A 171 -5.25 19.09 1.96
CA HIS A 171 -3.96 18.92 1.26
C HIS A 171 -3.10 17.80 1.85
N VAL A 172 -3.43 17.33 3.06
CA VAL A 172 -2.83 16.14 3.69
C VAL A 172 -3.36 14.92 2.94
N THR A 173 -4.67 14.68 3.03
CA THR A 173 -5.38 13.58 2.38
C THR A 173 -6.22 14.15 1.23
N GLN A 174 -5.80 13.86 0.00
CA GLN A 174 -6.55 14.25 -1.19
C GLN A 174 -7.46 13.11 -1.63
N VAL A 175 -8.55 13.43 -2.32
CA VAL A 175 -9.52 12.40 -2.76
C VAL A 175 -9.76 12.50 -4.26
N VAL A 176 -9.72 11.37 -4.95
CA VAL A 176 -10.17 11.21 -6.34
C VAL A 176 -11.24 10.12 -6.42
N LYS A 177 -12.22 10.30 -7.31
CA LYS A 177 -13.24 9.28 -7.56
C LYS A 177 -12.89 8.43 -8.76
N ALA A 178 -13.10 7.13 -8.64
CA ALA A 178 -13.04 6.22 -9.77
C ALA A 178 -14.24 6.39 -10.71
N ASP A 179 -14.07 6.00 -11.97
CA ASP A 179 -15.13 5.95 -12.97
C ASP A 179 -16.04 4.70 -12.81
N GLU A 180 -16.94 4.48 -13.77
CA GLU A 180 -17.86 3.33 -13.79
C GLU A 180 -17.15 1.96 -13.91
N ASN A 181 -15.88 1.94 -14.30
CA ASN A 181 -15.06 0.74 -14.36
C ASN A 181 -14.12 0.62 -13.15
N GLY A 182 -14.34 1.42 -12.11
CA GLY A 182 -13.47 1.47 -10.93
C GLY A 182 -12.08 2.03 -11.22
N VAL A 183 -11.89 2.77 -12.33
CA VAL A 183 -10.60 3.35 -12.69
C VAL A 183 -10.47 4.77 -12.17
N PHE A 184 -9.37 5.07 -11.49
CA PHE A 184 -9.02 6.44 -11.08
C PHE A 184 -7.69 6.87 -11.71
N THR A 185 -7.48 8.18 -11.80
CA THR A 185 -6.21 8.78 -12.23
C THR A 185 -5.89 9.98 -11.34
N PHE A 186 -4.64 10.06 -10.88
CA PHE A 186 -4.14 11.17 -10.07
C PHE A 186 -2.75 11.60 -10.51
N ALA A 187 -2.47 12.91 -10.53
CA ALA A 187 -1.15 13.44 -10.84
C ALA A 187 -0.32 13.60 -9.56
N CYS A 188 0.87 13.02 -9.51
CA CYS A 188 1.74 13.03 -8.31
C CYS A 188 2.83 14.10 -8.45
N PRO A 189 2.64 15.34 -7.96
CA PRO A 189 3.50 16.48 -8.30
C PRO A 189 4.89 16.45 -7.64
N LYS A 190 5.14 15.55 -6.69
CA LYS A 190 6.39 15.48 -5.92
C LYS A 190 7.03 14.11 -6.03
N ALA A 191 8.36 14.10 -6.01
CA ALA A 191 9.12 12.88 -5.89
C ALA A 191 8.95 12.28 -4.49
N GLY A 192 8.93 10.96 -4.40
CA GLY A 192 8.73 10.23 -3.15
C GLY A 192 7.70 9.09 -3.28
N TRP A 193 7.40 8.48 -2.13
CA TRP A 193 6.40 7.43 -2.01
C TRP A 193 4.99 8.05 -1.92
N TRP A 194 4.11 7.64 -2.81
CA TRP A 194 2.69 8.00 -2.80
C TRP A 194 1.85 6.77 -2.48
N GLY A 195 0.92 6.94 -1.53
CA GLY A 195 -0.05 5.95 -1.13
C GLY A 195 -1.42 6.27 -1.73
N PHE A 196 -2.08 5.25 -2.25
CA PHE A 196 -3.47 5.30 -2.72
C PHE A 196 -4.28 4.32 -1.89
N ALA A 197 -5.34 4.77 -1.23
CA ALA A 197 -6.21 3.94 -0.41
C ALA A 197 -7.66 4.08 -0.88
N ALA A 198 -8.19 3.01 -1.48
CA ALA A 198 -9.62 2.95 -1.83
C ALA A 198 -10.37 2.24 -0.70
N LEU A 199 -11.23 2.97 -0.01
CA LEU A 199 -11.96 2.48 1.16
C LEU A 199 -13.30 1.85 0.72
N ASN A 200 -13.59 0.66 1.23
CA ASN A 200 -14.79 -0.09 0.94
C ASN A 200 -15.41 -0.62 2.24
N GLU A 201 -16.72 -0.81 2.26
CA GLU A 201 -17.39 -1.46 3.37
C GLU A 201 -17.46 -2.98 3.15
N ALA A 202 -17.12 -3.77 4.17
CA ALA A 202 -17.32 -5.21 4.14
C ALA A 202 -18.80 -5.59 4.27
N ASP A 203 -19.18 -6.75 3.76
CA ASP A 203 -20.51 -7.34 3.95
C ASP A 203 -20.66 -8.14 5.27
N TYR A 204 -19.68 -8.01 6.17
CA TYR A 204 -19.62 -8.69 7.47
C TYR A 204 -19.20 -7.74 8.59
N THR A 205 -19.44 -8.18 9.83
CA THR A 205 -19.08 -7.45 11.05
C THR A 205 -17.95 -8.14 11.81
N ILE A 206 -17.24 -7.36 12.63
CA ILE A 206 -16.27 -7.85 13.62
C ILE A 206 -16.69 -7.32 14.99
N LYS A 207 -16.43 -8.09 16.05
CA LYS A 207 -16.68 -7.65 17.41
C LYS A 207 -15.66 -6.62 17.89
N ASP A 208 -16.13 -5.53 18.48
CA ASP A 208 -15.30 -4.58 19.22
C ASP A 208 -14.78 -5.20 20.54
N PRO A 209 -13.89 -4.50 21.28
CA PRO A 209 -13.40 -4.96 22.59
C PRO A 209 -14.51 -5.20 23.63
N GLU A 210 -15.65 -4.52 23.50
CA GLU A 210 -16.84 -4.66 24.34
C GLU A 210 -17.75 -5.83 23.92
N GLY A 211 -17.51 -6.45 22.76
CA GLY A 211 -18.23 -7.59 22.21
C GLY A 211 -19.42 -7.26 21.30
N ASN A 212 -19.61 -5.99 20.92
CA ASN A 212 -20.65 -5.55 19.99
C ASN A 212 -20.23 -5.78 18.54
N GLU A 213 -21.18 -6.14 17.67
CA GLU A 213 -20.93 -6.26 16.22
C GLU A 213 -20.76 -4.87 15.60
N LYS A 214 -19.64 -4.67 14.89
CA LYS A 214 -19.29 -3.42 14.23
C LYS A 214 -18.94 -3.63 12.78
N GLY A 215 -19.17 -2.60 11.97
CA GLY A 215 -18.78 -2.60 10.56
C GLY A 215 -17.28 -2.81 10.38
N VAL A 216 -16.90 -3.18 9.16
CA VAL A 216 -15.50 -3.37 8.80
C VAL A 216 -15.20 -2.55 7.56
N GLU A 217 -14.20 -1.68 7.67
CA GLU A 217 -13.63 -0.97 6.54
C GLU A 217 -12.52 -1.81 5.91
N LEU A 218 -12.62 -2.02 4.60
CA LEU A 218 -11.63 -2.68 3.77
C LEU A 218 -10.92 -1.64 2.91
N GLY A 219 -9.65 -1.40 3.19
CA GLY A 219 -8.81 -0.50 2.39
C GLY A 219 -8.01 -1.29 1.35
N ALA A 220 -8.22 -1.01 0.07
CA ALA A 220 -7.27 -1.39 -0.97
C ALA A 220 -6.15 -0.34 -1.04
N VAL A 221 -4.98 -0.67 -0.50
CA VAL A 221 -3.86 0.27 -0.40
C VAL A 221 -2.74 -0.12 -1.35
N LEU A 222 -2.29 0.80 -2.18
CA LEU A 222 -1.13 0.63 -3.07
C LEU A 222 -0.12 1.76 -2.87
N TRP A 223 1.16 1.40 -2.75
CA TRP A 223 2.26 2.37 -2.72
C TRP A 223 3.06 2.34 -4.02
N THR A 224 3.39 3.52 -4.54
CA THR A 224 4.26 3.69 -5.71
C THR A 224 5.29 4.79 -5.45
N TYR A 225 6.44 4.73 -6.13
CA TYR A 225 7.48 5.73 -5.99
C TYR A 225 7.62 6.56 -7.26
N LEU A 226 7.82 7.87 -7.05
CA LEU A 226 7.98 8.89 -8.07
C LEU A 226 9.40 9.44 -7.97
N ASP A 227 10.19 9.27 -9.01
CA ASP A 227 11.57 9.73 -9.12
C ASP A 227 11.65 11.24 -9.40
N ALA A 228 12.67 11.90 -8.84
CA ALA A 228 13.06 13.23 -9.31
C ALA A 228 13.80 13.12 -10.65
N TYR A 229 13.67 14.13 -11.51
CA TYR A 229 14.60 14.31 -12.62
C TYR A 229 16.01 14.51 -12.06
N LYS A 230 17.00 13.86 -12.70
CA LYS A 230 18.43 13.98 -12.36
C LYS A 230 19.10 15.02 -13.24
#